data_AF-A0A2W1JNL1-F1
#
_entry.id   AF-A0A2W1JNL1-F1
#
_cell.length_a   1.000
_cell.length_b   1.000
_cell.length_c   1.000
_cell.angle_alpha   90.00
_cell.angle_beta   90.00
_cell.angle_gamma   90.00
#
_symmetry.space_group_name_H-M   'P 1'
#
loop_
_entity.id
_entity.type
_entity.pdbx_description
1 polymer ?
#
loop_
_entity_poly.entity_id
_entity_poly.type
_entity_poly.pdbx_seq_one_letter_code
_entity_poly.pdbx_strand_id
1 'polypeptide(L)'
;MLLLLRLYLGWGYICDRLYSPTIVYEETGWYDCQAWAKPTASLTQERLIVTYELRPFLLRLRYSFVILCLTLGAEVSLLTLT
;
A
#
# COMPACT_ATOMS: atom_id res chain seq x y z
N MET A 1 -7.69 11.31 9.34
CA MET A 1 -6.30 11.07 8.89
C MET A 1 -5.81 9.66 9.16
N LEU A 2 -6.01 9.13 10.38
CA LEU A 2 -5.55 7.78 10.76
C LEU A 2 -6.07 6.66 9.84
N LEU A 3 -7.35 6.70 9.46
CA LEU A 3 -7.94 5.69 8.56
C LEU A 3 -7.28 5.69 7.17
N LEU A 4 -7.06 6.86 6.57
CA LEU A 4 -6.41 7.00 5.26
C LEU A 4 -4.96 6.52 5.32
N LEU A 5 -4.26 6.82 6.42
CA LEU A 5 -2.89 6.35 6.64
C LEU A 5 -2.86 4.81 6.76
N ARG A 6 -3.77 4.22 7.55
CA ARG A 6 -3.88 2.76 7.69
C ARG A 6 -4.22 2.10 6.36
N LEU A 7 -5.12 2.69 5.58
CA LEU A 7 -5.49 2.22 4.25
C LEU A 7 -4.27 2.26 3.32
N TYR A 8 -3.54 3.39 3.29
CA TYR A 8 -2.34 3.54 2.49
C TYR A 8 -1.26 2.50 2.83
N LEU A 9 -0.96 2.34 4.13
CA LEU A 9 0.03 1.37 4.60
C LEU A 9 -0.39 -0.08 4.34
N GLY A 10 -1.67 -0.40 4.59
CA GLY A 10 -2.21 -1.75 4.37
C GLY A 10 -2.16 -2.16 2.90
N TRP A 11 -2.63 -1.29 2.00
CA TRP A 11 -2.55 -1.55 0.55
C TRP A 11 -1.11 -1.51 0.03
N GLY A 12 -0.24 -0.68 0.60
CA GLY A 12 1.19 -0.67 0.28
C GLY A 12 1.86 -2.01 0.60
N TYR A 13 1.62 -2.56 1.78
CA TYR A 13 2.10 -3.89 2.17
C TYR A 13 1.58 -5.00 1.25
N ILE A 14 0.29 -4.97 0.90
CA ILE A 14 -0.30 -5.93 -0.04
C ILE A 14 0.39 -5.83 -1.41
N CYS A 15 0.59 -4.62 -1.94
CA CYS A 15 1.28 -4.41 -3.22
C CYS A 15 2.70 -4.98 -3.21
N ASP A 16 3.45 -4.76 -2.12
CA ASP A 16 4.81 -5.28 -1.96
C ASP A 16 4.81 -6.81 -1.94
N ARG A 17 3.86 -7.43 -1.24
CA ARG A 17 3.70 -8.90 -1.18
C ARG A 17 3.29 -9.52 -2.52
N LEU A 18 2.46 -8.85 -3.32
CA LEU A 18 2.15 -9.29 -4.69
C LEU A 18 3.37 -9.15 -5.60
N TYR A 19 4.17 -8.09 -5.45
CA TYR A 19 5.35 -7.88 -6.28
C TYR A 19 6.50 -8.86 -5.97
N SER A 20 6.57 -9.33 -4.72
CA SER A 20 7.59 -10.26 -4.26
C SER A 20 7.55 -11.60 -5.02
N PRO A 21 8.69 -12.07 -5.57
CA PRO A 21 8.80 -13.34 -6.27
C PRO A 21 8.71 -14.56 -5.34
N THR A 22 9.04 -14.38 -4.07
CA THR A 22 9.04 -15.41 -3.04
C THR A 22 8.10 -15.01 -1.92
N ILE A 23 7.33 -15.97 -1.43
CA ILE A 23 6.55 -15.83 -0.20
C ILE A 23 7.11 -16.82 0.80
N VAL A 24 7.42 -16.32 2.00
CA VAL A 24 7.69 -17.18 3.14
C VAL A 24 6.34 -17.71 3.62
N TYR A 25 6.18 -19.03 3.69
CA TYR A 25 5.01 -19.62 4.31
C TYR A 25 4.98 -19.27 5.80
N GLU A 26 4.05 -18.39 6.17
CA GLU A 26 3.66 -18.11 7.56
C GLU A 26 2.43 -18.96 7.88
N GLU A 27 2.54 -20.28 7.84
CA GLU A 27 1.53 -21.14 8.48
C GLU A 27 2.05 -21.54 9.87
N THR A 28 1.19 -21.46 10.88
CA THR A 28 1.45 -21.92 12.26
C THR A 28 1.45 -23.45 12.33
N GLY A 29 2.31 -24.09 11.55
CA GLY A 29 2.42 -25.55 11.43
C GLY A 29 3.88 -26.01 11.52
N TRP A 30 4.07 -27.33 11.52
CA TRP A 30 5.38 -28.00 11.66
C TRP A 30 6.36 -27.78 10.48
N TYR A 31 5.98 -26.99 9.48
CA TYR A 31 6.78 -26.69 8.28
C TYR A 31 7.23 -25.23 8.33
N ASP A 32 8.36 -24.99 8.98
CA ASP A 32 8.89 -23.65 9.22
C ASP A 32 9.40 -22.97 7.95
N CYS A 33 9.02 -21.70 7.79
CA CYS A 33 9.71 -20.64 7.04
C CYS A 33 10.26 -20.99 5.64
N GLN A 34 9.69 -22.00 4.96
CA GLN A 34 10.12 -22.34 3.62
C GLN A 34 9.68 -21.21 2.67
N ALA A 35 10.66 -20.64 1.97
CA ALA A 35 10.41 -19.67 0.92
C ALA A 35 9.95 -20.42 -0.32
N TRP A 36 8.69 -20.21 -0.70
CA TRP A 36 8.14 -20.77 -1.93
C TRP A 36 8.24 -19.74 -3.05
N ALA A 37 8.84 -20.15 -4.17
CA ALA A 37 8.92 -19.34 -5.37
C ALA A 37 7.60 -19.43 -6.13
N LYS A 38 6.97 -18.28 -6.38
CA LYS A 38 5.75 -18.23 -7.17
C LYS A 38 6.04 -18.59 -8.64
N PRO A 39 5.13 -19.29 -9.32
CA PRO A 39 5.19 -19.50 -10.76
C PRO A 39 5.31 -18.17 -11.51
N THR A 40 6.10 -18.17 -12.59
CA THR A 40 6.34 -16.96 -13.38
C THR A 40 5.07 -16.38 -14.01
N ALA A 41 4.12 -17.24 -14.39
CA ALA A 41 2.83 -16.85 -14.97
C ALA A 41 1.90 -16.12 -13.98
N SER A 42 1.84 -16.57 -12.72
CA SER A 42 1.05 -15.87 -11.70
C SER A 42 1.73 -14.56 -11.29
N LEU A 43 3.06 -14.54 -11.22
CA LEU A 43 3.83 -13.33 -10.93
C LEU A 43 3.65 -12.24 -11.98
N THR A 44 3.66 -12.57 -13.26
CA THR A 44 3.43 -11.58 -14.32
C THR A 44 2.02 -11.01 -14.23
N GLN A 45 1.01 -11.86 -14.00
CA GLN A 45 -0.37 -11.40 -13.80
C GLN A 45 -0.49 -10.46 -12.59
N GLU A 46 0.05 -10.86 -11.43
CA GLU A 46 0.04 -10.03 -10.21
C GLU A 46 0.74 -8.69 -10.44
N ARG A 47 1.89 -8.66 -11.13
CA ARG A 47 2.62 -7.42 -11.45
C ARG A 47 1.86 -6.50 -12.39
N LEU A 48 1.12 -7.05 -13.36
CA LEU A 48 0.27 -6.26 -14.23
C LEU A 48 -0.85 -5.59 -13.41
N ILE A 49 -1.54 -6.35 -12.56
CA ILE A 49 -2.58 -5.81 -11.67
C ILE A 49 -2.00 -4.72 -10.76
N VAL A 50 -0.85 -4.98 -10.13
CA VAL A 50 -0.19 -3.99 -9.26
C VAL A 50 0.14 -2.71 -10.00
N THR A 51 0.63 -2.82 -11.23
CA THR A 51 1.08 -1.66 -12.01
C THR A 51 -0.08 -0.83 -12.54
N TYR A 52 -1.12 -1.48 -13.07
CA TYR A 52 -2.22 -0.79 -13.75
C TYR A 52 -3.39 -0.42 -12.83
N GLU A 53 -3.64 -1.18 -11.77
CA GLU A 53 -4.80 -0.95 -10.88
C GLU A 53 -4.38 -0.38 -9.52
N LEU A 54 -3.48 -1.07 -8.82
CA LEU A 54 -3.16 -0.75 -7.43
C LEU A 54 -2.28 0.49 -7.28
N ARG A 55 -1.24 0.65 -8.12
CA ARG A 55 -0.34 1.80 -8.09
C ARG A 55 -1.06 3.14 -8.33
N PRO A 56 -1.91 3.31 -9.36
CA PRO A 56 -2.65 4.55 -9.53
C PRO A 56 -3.66 4.78 -8.41
N PHE A 57 -4.27 3.73 -7.86
CA PHE A 57 -5.14 3.84 -6.69
C PHE A 57 -4.40 4.40 -5.47
N LEU A 58 -3.22 3.86 -5.13
CA LEU A 58 -2.39 4.34 -4.03
C LEU A 58 -1.92 5.79 -4.23
N LEU A 59 -1.60 6.17 -5.47
CA LEU A 59 -1.24 7.55 -5.81
C LEU A 59 -2.41 8.51 -5.58
N ARG A 60 -3.62 8.15 -6.02
CA ARG A 60 -4.84 8.95 -5.78
C ARG A 60 -5.07 9.12 -4.28
N LEU A 61 -4.95 8.05 -3.49
CA LEU A 61 -5.10 8.10 -2.04
C LEU A 61 -4.08 9.06 -1.39
N ARG A 62 -2.82 9.01 -1.83
CA ARG A 62 -1.76 9.91 -1.36
C ARG A 62 -2.08 11.37 -1.68
N TYR A 63 -2.53 11.67 -2.90
CA TYR A 63 -2.89 13.04 -3.27
C TYR A 63 -4.07 13.57 -2.46
N SER A 64 -5.12 12.77 -2.26
CA SER A 64 -6.24 13.15 -1.41
C SER A 64 -5.80 13.45 0.03
N PHE A 65 -4.85 12.68 0.56
CA PHE A 65 -4.28 12.92 1.90
C PHE A 65 -3.50 14.23 1.95
N VAL A 66 -2.61 14.48 0.97
CA VAL A 66 -1.81 15.71 0.90
C VAL A 66 -2.70 16.95 0.76
N ILE A 67 -3.70 16.92 -0.13
CA ILE A 67 -4.65 18.02 -0.32
C ILE A 67 -5.36 18.33 0.99
N LEU A 68 -5.87 17.31 1.68
CA LEU A 68 -6.59 17.51 2.92
C LEU A 68 -5.69 18.07 4.04
N CYS A 69 -4.44 17.60 4.15
CA CYS A 69 -3.47 18.18 5.07
C CYS A 69 -3.17 19.66 4.75
N LEU A 70 -3.03 20.02 3.48
CA LEU A 70 -2.81 21.41 3.07
C LEU A 70 -4.00 22.30 3.40
N THR A 71 -5.23 21.85 3.12
CA THR A 71 -6.43 22.63 3.43
C THR A 71 -6.59 22.83 4.94
N LEU A 72 -6.41 21.77 5.75
CA LEU A 72 -6.51 21.91 7.21
C LEU A 72 -5.39 22.77 7.79
N GLY A 73 -4.17 22.64 7.26
CA GLY A 73 -3.03 23.46 7.70
C GLY A 73 -3.22 24.94 7.39
N ALA A 74 -3.78 25.27 6.21
CA ALA A 74 -4.07 26.63 5.82
C ALA A 74 -5.11 27.28 6.74
N GLU A 75 -6.21 26.58 7.05
CA GLU A 75 -7.24 27.04 7.98
C GLU A 75 -6.68 27.32 9.38
N VAL A 76 -5.87 26.41 9.93
CA VAL A 76 -5.24 26.60 11.25
C VAL A 76 -4.30 27.79 11.25
N SER A 77 -3.50 27.96 10.19
CA SER A 77 -2.57 29.08 10.07
C SER A 77 -3.30 30.42 10.06
N LEU A 78 -4.45 30.49 9.38
CA LEU A 78 -5.29 31.69 9.35
C LEU A 78 -5.83 32.03 10.75
N LEU A 79 -6.32 31.04 11.49
CA LEU A 79 -6.79 31.21 12.87
C LEU A 79 -5.70 31.66 13.85
N THR A 80 -4.44 31.29 13.61
CA THR A 80 -3.32 31.74 14.46
C THR A 80 -2.87 33.18 14.16
N LEU A 81 -3.26 33.74 13.02
CA LEU A 81 -2.90 35.10 12.58
C LEU A 81 -4.00 36.13 12.89
N THR A 82 -5.20 35.68 13.26
CA THR A 82 -6.35 36.50 13.70
C THR A 82 -6.42 36.59 15.21
#